data_AF-A0A7J3TIG0-F1
#
_entry.id   AF-A0A7J3TIG0-F1
#
_cell.length_a   1.000
_cell.length_b   1.000
_cell.length_c   1.000
_cell.angle_alpha   90.00
_cell.angle_beta   90.00
_cell.angle_gamma   90.00
#
_symmetry.space_group_name_H-M   'P 1'
#
loop_
_entity.id
_entity.type
_entity.pdbx_description
1 polymer ?
#
loop_
_entity_poly.entity_id
_entity_poly.type
_entity_poly.pdbx_seq_one_letter_code
_entity_poly.pdbx_strand_id
1 'polypeptide(L)'
;MAITPMEVYKLLPKTNCKKCGEQTCMAFAFKVINRERQIEECTPLFEEDRYKKQREELLKLLEPLKKATETGLIVNEEKCVGCANCIVVCPVHVAEDPKGAGIGRGPTIENPILRLENGVVKVVNMHLCRRYGKNRILCVACRENCPSDAISFLEG
;
A
#
# COMPACT_ATOMS: atom_id res chain seq x y z
N MET A 1 6.36 -0.16 10.14
CA MET A 1 7.79 -0.03 9.77
C MET A 1 7.82 0.29 8.29
N ALA A 2 8.40 1.41 7.90
CA ALA A 2 8.52 1.81 6.49
C ALA A 2 9.66 1.02 5.84
N ILE A 3 9.41 0.40 4.69
CA ILE A 3 10.45 -0.33 3.95
C ILE A 3 11.32 0.72 3.25
N THR A 4 12.62 0.72 3.56
CA THR A 4 13.56 1.70 3.00
C THR A 4 14.25 1.15 1.74
N PRO A 5 14.68 2.02 0.80
CA PRO A 5 15.51 1.61 -0.32
C PRO A 5 16.79 0.88 0.11
N MET A 6 17.33 1.22 1.29
CA MET A 6 18.52 0.57 1.84
C MET A 6 18.27 -0.90 2.23
N GLU A 7 17.09 -1.22 2.79
CA GLU A 7 16.74 -2.60 3.11
C GLU A 7 16.60 -3.47 1.86
N VAL A 8 15.98 -2.92 0.81
CA VAL A 8 15.93 -3.58 -0.51
C VAL A 8 17.34 -3.76 -1.06
N TYR A 9 18.14 -2.70 -1.08
CA TYR A 9 19.51 -2.74 -1.59
C TYR A 9 20.38 -3.77 -0.89
N LYS A 10 20.23 -3.94 0.43
CA LYS A 10 20.98 -4.93 1.22
C LYS A 10 20.78 -6.36 0.71
N LEU A 11 19.59 -6.67 0.19
CA LEU A 11 19.18 -7.99 -0.33
C LEU A 11 19.33 -8.12 -1.85
N LEU A 12 19.76 -7.07 -2.55
CA LEU A 12 20.11 -7.17 -3.97
C LEU A 12 21.51 -7.79 -4.17
N PRO A 13 21.80 -8.31 -5.38
CA PRO A 13 23.13 -8.83 -5.74
C PRO A 13 24.27 -7.79 -5.71
N LYS A 14 23.95 -6.49 -5.76
CA LYS A 14 24.91 -5.35 -5.72
C LYS A 14 25.98 -5.37 -6.83
N THR A 15 25.69 -5.98 -7.97
CA THR A 15 26.63 -6.09 -9.10
C THR A 15 26.69 -4.84 -9.98
N ASN A 16 25.72 -3.92 -9.86
CA ASN A 16 25.57 -2.76 -10.76
C ASN A 16 25.62 -3.13 -12.25
N CYS A 17 25.15 -4.32 -12.62
CA CYS A 17 25.27 -4.87 -13.98
C CYS A 17 24.44 -4.15 -15.05
N LYS A 18 23.50 -3.26 -14.64
CA LYS A 18 22.60 -2.49 -15.52
C LYS A 18 21.63 -3.32 -16.37
N LYS A 19 21.50 -4.64 -16.13
CA LYS A 19 20.55 -5.50 -16.84
C LYS A 19 19.08 -5.07 -16.68
N CYS A 20 18.72 -4.45 -15.56
CA CYS A 20 17.39 -3.86 -15.33
C CYS A 20 17.22 -2.44 -15.91
N GLY A 21 18.24 -1.90 -16.58
CA GLY A 21 18.23 -0.54 -17.15
C GLY A 21 18.59 0.60 -16.19
N GLU A 22 18.82 0.31 -14.90
CA GLU A 22 19.24 1.32 -13.91
C GLU A 22 20.77 1.39 -13.76
N GLN A 23 21.31 2.58 -13.49
CA GLN A 23 22.78 2.79 -13.40
C GLN A 23 23.42 2.08 -12.21
N THR A 24 22.69 1.93 -11.11
CA THR A 24 23.16 1.27 -9.88
C THR A 24 22.04 0.42 -9.27
N CYS A 25 22.42 -0.59 -8.50
CA CYS A 25 21.47 -1.40 -7.72
C CYS A 25 20.73 -0.55 -6.67
N MET A 26 21.34 0.54 -6.16
CA MET A 26 20.67 1.47 -5.25
C MET A 26 19.57 2.27 -5.96
N ALA A 27 19.82 2.74 -7.20
CA ALA A 27 18.81 3.40 -8.01
C ALA A 27 17.63 2.46 -8.31
N PHE A 28 17.93 1.20 -8.64
CA PHE A 28 16.90 0.18 -8.81
C PHE A 28 16.09 -0.06 -7.51
N ALA A 29 16.75 -0.20 -6.36
CA ALA A 29 16.08 -0.37 -5.07
C ALA A 29 15.12 0.79 -4.75
N PHE A 30 15.54 2.04 -5.01
CA PHE A 30 14.70 3.22 -4.85
C PHE A 30 13.46 3.16 -5.74
N LYS A 31 13.64 2.83 -7.02
CA LYS A 31 12.52 2.72 -7.98
C LYS A 31 11.55 1.59 -7.65
N VAL A 32 12.04 0.47 -7.10
CA VAL A 32 11.17 -0.63 -6.63
C VAL A 32 10.27 -0.14 -5.48
N ILE A 33 10.81 0.60 -4.51
CA ILE A 33 10.03 1.16 -3.40
C ILE A 33 8.98 2.18 -3.90
N ASN A 34 9.32 3.00 -4.89
CA ASN A 34 8.39 3.93 -5.52
C ASN A 34 7.40 3.28 -6.50
N ARG A 35 7.49 1.96 -6.72
CA ARG A 35 6.71 1.20 -7.72
C ARG A 35 6.93 1.65 -9.16
N GLU A 36 8.05 2.30 -9.44
CA GLU A 36 8.49 2.66 -10.78
C GLU A 36 9.12 1.47 -11.52
N ARG A 37 9.52 0.43 -10.78
CA ARG A 37 10.11 -0.83 -11.28
C ARG A 37 9.58 -2.02 -10.50
N GLN A 38 9.49 -3.18 -11.15
CA GLN A 38 9.18 -4.46 -10.52
C GLN A 38 10.47 -5.13 -10.04
N ILE A 39 10.40 -5.86 -8.91
CA ILE A 39 11.60 -6.51 -8.34
C ILE A 39 12.10 -7.63 -9.26
N GLU A 40 11.18 -8.26 -9.98
CA GLU A 40 11.39 -9.33 -10.97
C GLU A 40 12.29 -8.90 -12.14
N GLU A 41 12.48 -7.59 -12.35
CA GLU A 41 13.39 -7.05 -13.38
C GLU A 41 14.88 -7.19 -13.01
N CYS A 42 15.21 -7.59 -11.77
CA CYS A 42 16.59 -7.87 -11.38
C CYS A 42 17.05 -9.25 -11.89
N THR A 43 17.49 -9.33 -13.16
CA THR A 43 17.89 -10.58 -13.81
C THR A 43 18.83 -11.46 -12.98
N PRO A 44 19.96 -10.97 -12.41
CA PRO A 44 20.86 -11.80 -11.62
C PRO A 44 20.17 -12.44 -10.39
N LEU A 45 19.28 -11.69 -9.74
CA LEU A 45 18.58 -12.15 -8.53
C LEU A 45 17.62 -13.32 -8.81
N PHE A 46 17.04 -13.38 -10.01
CA PHE A 46 16.05 -14.37 -10.37
C PHE A 46 16.61 -15.57 -11.13
N GLU A 47 17.70 -15.40 -11.89
CA GLU A 47 18.30 -16.46 -12.70
C GLU A 47 19.43 -17.22 -12.00
N GLU A 48 20.16 -16.60 -11.07
CA GLU A 48 21.32 -17.23 -10.44
C GLU A 48 20.95 -17.90 -9.11
N ASP A 49 21.11 -19.22 -9.02
CA ASP A 49 20.75 -20.01 -7.83
C ASP A 49 21.43 -19.55 -6.54
N ARG A 50 22.64 -18.98 -6.63
CA ARG A 50 23.36 -18.46 -5.46
C ARG A 50 22.62 -17.35 -4.71
N TYR A 51 21.67 -16.66 -5.36
CA TYR A 51 20.87 -15.60 -4.76
C TYR A 51 19.48 -16.06 -4.31
N LYS A 52 19.16 -17.36 -4.40
CA LYS A 52 17.83 -17.90 -4.06
C LYS A 52 17.35 -17.48 -2.66
N LYS A 53 18.21 -17.57 -1.64
CA LYS A 53 17.88 -17.16 -0.27
C LYS A 53 17.61 -15.64 -0.17
N GLN A 54 18.46 -14.83 -0.80
CA GLN A 54 18.28 -13.36 -0.82
C GLN A 54 16.97 -12.97 -1.51
N ARG A 55 16.64 -13.65 -2.62
CA ARG A 55 15.37 -13.47 -3.34
C ARG A 55 14.17 -13.78 -2.44
N GLU A 56 14.19 -14.91 -1.73
CA GLU A 56 13.11 -15.30 -0.82
C GLU A 56 12.92 -14.29 0.32
N GLU A 57 14.01 -13.83 0.95
CA GLU A 57 13.96 -12.79 1.98
C GLU A 57 13.45 -11.46 1.45
N LEU A 58 13.89 -11.06 0.25
CA LEU A 58 13.45 -9.81 -0.37
C LEU A 58 11.97 -9.84 -0.75
N LEU A 59 11.49 -10.96 -1.29
CA LEU A 59 10.07 -11.11 -1.60
C LEU A 59 9.18 -11.04 -0.36
N LYS A 60 9.63 -11.60 0.78
CA LYS A 60 8.95 -11.46 2.07
C LYS A 60 8.94 -10.01 2.55
N LEU A 61 10.07 -9.31 2.45
CA LEU A 61 10.17 -7.89 2.81
C LEU A 61 9.20 -7.03 1.99
N LEU A 62 9.04 -7.33 0.69
CA LEU A 62 8.19 -6.58 -0.23
C LEU A 62 6.71 -7.01 -0.20
N GLU A 63 6.33 -8.05 0.53
CA GLU A 63 4.94 -8.53 0.59
C GLU A 63 3.93 -7.43 1.00
N PRO A 64 4.23 -6.54 1.98
CA PRO A 64 3.35 -5.44 2.34
C PRO A 64 3.13 -4.43 1.20
N LEU A 65 4.13 -4.20 0.32
CA LEU A 65 3.98 -3.34 -0.86
C LEU A 65 2.94 -3.92 -1.83
N LYS A 66 2.88 -5.24 -1.98
CA LYS A 66 1.87 -5.87 -2.86
C LYS A 66 0.44 -5.69 -2.33
N LYS A 67 0.26 -5.62 -1.01
CA LYS A 67 -1.06 -5.43 -0.36
C LYS A 67 -1.50 -3.98 -0.29
N ALA A 68 -0.56 -3.03 -0.38
CA ALA A 68 -0.86 -1.60 -0.34
C ALA A 68 -1.46 -1.11 -1.67
N THR A 69 -2.52 -0.31 -1.57
CA THR A 69 -3.11 0.46 -2.67
C THR A 69 -2.16 1.56 -3.18
N GLU A 70 -2.52 2.27 -4.25
CA GLU A 70 -1.70 3.39 -4.77
C GLU A 70 -1.53 4.54 -3.77
N THR A 71 -2.39 4.61 -2.76
CA THR A 71 -2.30 5.61 -1.68
C THR A 71 -1.46 5.17 -0.49
N GLY A 72 -0.93 3.94 -0.55
CA GLY A 72 -0.27 3.25 0.54
C GLY A 72 -1.22 2.57 1.52
N LEU A 73 -2.54 2.75 1.41
CA LEU A 73 -3.51 2.13 2.33
C LEU A 73 -3.43 0.60 2.25
N ILE A 74 -3.35 -0.06 3.41
CA ILE A 74 -3.42 -1.51 3.58
C ILE A 74 -4.59 -1.80 4.52
N VAL A 75 -5.44 -2.75 4.13
CA VAL A 75 -6.45 -3.34 5.01
C VAL A 75 -6.03 -4.76 5.37
N ASN A 76 -5.84 -5.03 6.66
CA ASN A 76 -5.70 -6.38 7.19
C ASN A 76 -7.10 -6.92 7.49
N GLU A 77 -7.57 -7.81 6.62
CA GLU A 77 -8.93 -8.37 6.71
C GLU A 77 -9.12 -9.25 7.94
N GLU A 78 -8.09 -9.96 8.40
CA GLU A 78 -8.14 -10.84 9.58
C GLU A 78 -8.33 -10.05 10.88
N LYS A 79 -7.86 -8.80 10.93
CA LYS A 79 -8.05 -7.88 12.06
C LYS A 79 -9.31 -7.05 11.95
N CYS A 80 -9.97 -7.01 10.79
CA CYS A 80 -11.10 -6.12 10.58
C CYS A 80 -12.33 -6.61 11.34
N VAL A 81 -12.90 -5.75 12.20
CA VAL A 81 -14.10 -6.06 13.00
C VAL A 81 -15.40 -5.48 12.43
N GLY A 82 -15.35 -4.89 11.22
CA GLY A 82 -16.56 -4.41 10.54
C GLY A 82 -17.26 -3.18 11.16
N CYS A 83 -16.62 -2.45 12.09
CA CYS A 83 -17.24 -1.33 12.80
C CYS A 83 -17.56 -0.08 11.95
N ALA A 84 -17.11 -0.03 10.69
CA ALA A 84 -17.29 1.09 9.75
C ALA A 84 -16.69 2.46 10.16
N ASN A 85 -15.97 2.58 11.28
CA ASN A 85 -15.40 3.87 11.71
C ASN A 85 -14.57 4.55 10.61
N CYS A 86 -13.74 3.79 9.91
CA CYS A 86 -12.94 4.29 8.79
C CYS A 86 -13.75 4.87 7.62
N ILE A 87 -15.02 4.47 7.46
CA ILE A 87 -15.94 5.01 6.46
C ILE A 87 -16.51 6.32 6.95
N VAL A 88 -17.07 6.36 8.16
CA VAL A 88 -17.78 7.53 8.69
C VAL A 88 -16.87 8.68 9.08
N VAL A 89 -15.61 8.40 9.47
CA VAL A 89 -14.61 9.43 9.77
C VAL A 89 -13.89 9.96 8.52
N CYS A 90 -14.08 9.33 7.35
CA CYS A 90 -13.45 9.76 6.12
C CYS A 90 -14.04 11.09 5.66
N PRO A 91 -13.24 12.18 5.57
CA PRO A 91 -13.77 13.48 5.17
C PRO A 91 -14.40 13.50 3.77
N VAL A 92 -13.92 12.63 2.87
CA VAL A 92 -14.48 12.50 1.51
C VAL A 92 -15.83 11.81 1.56
N HIS A 93 -15.97 10.73 2.33
CA HIS A 93 -17.28 10.08 2.47
C HIS A 93 -18.32 11.01 3.12
N VAL A 94 -17.95 11.74 4.17
CA VAL A 94 -18.88 12.67 4.83
C VAL A 94 -19.32 13.79 3.87
N ALA A 95 -18.41 14.31 3.05
CA ALA A 95 -18.72 15.37 2.08
C ALA A 95 -19.58 14.87 0.91
N GLU A 96 -19.23 13.72 0.33
CA GLU A 96 -19.90 13.19 -0.87
C GLU A 96 -21.17 12.39 -0.56
N ASP A 97 -21.33 11.91 0.68
CA ASP A 97 -22.49 11.14 1.13
C ASP A 97 -23.11 11.70 2.43
N PRO A 98 -23.64 12.94 2.41
CA PRO A 98 -24.16 13.63 3.59
C PRO A 98 -25.39 12.95 4.21
N LYS A 99 -26.10 12.11 3.44
CA LYS A 99 -27.30 11.38 3.89
C LYS A 99 -27.03 9.93 4.28
N GLY A 100 -25.84 9.40 3.98
CA GLY A 100 -25.37 8.08 4.40
C GLY A 100 -24.25 8.20 5.42
N ALA A 101 -23.00 8.17 4.95
CA ALA A 101 -21.81 8.29 5.80
C ALA A 101 -21.84 9.53 6.71
N GLY A 102 -22.33 10.67 6.21
CA GLY A 102 -22.41 11.93 6.98
C GLY A 102 -23.34 11.89 8.19
N ILE A 103 -24.28 10.94 8.27
CA ILE A 103 -25.15 10.73 9.43
C ILE A 103 -24.80 9.46 10.21
N GLY A 104 -23.60 8.91 10.01
CA GLY A 104 -23.11 7.73 10.71
C GLY A 104 -23.61 6.39 10.17
N ARG A 105 -24.14 6.34 8.94
CA ARG A 105 -24.50 5.08 8.26
C ARG A 105 -23.38 4.61 7.33
N GLY A 106 -23.52 3.41 6.78
CA GLY A 106 -22.68 2.97 5.67
C GLY A 106 -22.85 3.87 4.43
N PRO A 107 -21.89 3.82 3.48
CA PRO A 107 -21.93 4.69 2.32
C PRO A 107 -23.08 4.30 1.40
N THR A 108 -23.92 5.26 1.02
CA THR A 108 -25.08 5.07 0.12
C THR A 108 -24.77 5.39 -1.34
N ILE A 109 -23.60 6.00 -1.58
CA ILE A 109 -23.09 6.29 -2.92
C ILE A 109 -22.63 5.00 -3.62
N GLU A 110 -22.71 5.00 -4.95
CA GLU A 110 -22.41 3.84 -5.79
C GLU A 110 -20.93 3.44 -5.73
N ASN A 111 -20.03 4.44 -5.73
CA ASN A 111 -18.58 4.21 -5.86
C ASN A 111 -17.76 4.89 -4.74
N PRO A 112 -17.93 4.47 -3.46
CA PRO A 112 -17.20 5.04 -2.32
C PRO A 112 -15.72 4.65 -2.35
N ILE A 113 -14.90 5.25 -1.49
CA ILE A 113 -13.50 4.82 -1.29
C ILE A 113 -13.47 3.44 -0.63
N LEU A 114 -14.23 3.29 0.46
CA LEU A 114 -14.30 2.08 1.26
C LEU A 114 -15.77 1.65 1.43
N ARG A 115 -16.02 0.35 1.42
CA ARG A 115 -17.35 -0.25 1.68
C ARG A 115 -17.20 -1.44 2.62
N LEU A 116 -18.22 -1.74 3.40
CA LEU A 116 -18.28 -3.00 4.13
C LEU A 116 -18.90 -4.09 3.26
N GLU A 117 -18.20 -5.20 3.13
CA GLU A 117 -18.65 -6.40 2.46
C GLU A 117 -18.38 -7.60 3.36
N ASN A 118 -19.43 -8.38 3.68
CA ASN A 118 -19.34 -9.53 4.57
C ASN A 118 -18.65 -9.23 5.92
N GLY A 119 -18.92 -8.05 6.50
CA GLY A 119 -18.34 -7.62 7.77
C GLY A 119 -16.89 -7.13 7.69
N VAL A 120 -16.29 -7.08 6.51
CA VAL A 120 -14.91 -6.62 6.30
C VAL A 120 -14.89 -5.38 5.43
N VAL A 121 -14.01 -4.44 5.75
CA VAL A 121 -13.82 -3.23 4.93
C VAL A 121 -13.08 -3.61 3.64
N LYS A 122 -13.64 -3.25 2.50
CA LYS A 122 -13.07 -3.40 1.17
C LYS A 122 -12.77 -2.04 0.56
N VAL A 123 -11.69 -1.99 -0.19
CA VAL A 123 -11.30 -0.85 -1.01
C VAL A 123 -12.07 -0.92 -2.32
N VAL A 124 -12.81 0.14 -2.66
CA VAL A 124 -13.65 0.20 -3.86
C VAL A 124 -13.07 1.20 -4.87
N ASN A 125 -12.82 2.45 -4.46
CA ASN A 125 -12.28 3.48 -5.35
C ASN A 125 -11.24 4.37 -4.67
N MET A 126 -9.97 4.04 -4.88
CA MET A 126 -8.91 4.83 -4.26
C MET A 126 -8.63 6.18 -4.91
N HIS A 127 -9.15 6.44 -6.11
CA HIS A 127 -8.93 7.70 -6.81
C HIS A 127 -9.58 8.89 -6.10
N LEU A 128 -10.60 8.65 -5.28
CA LEU A 128 -11.27 9.68 -4.47
C LEU A 128 -10.55 9.97 -3.15
N CYS A 129 -9.58 9.15 -2.75
CA CYS A 129 -8.87 9.36 -1.50
C CYS A 129 -7.96 10.59 -1.58
N ARG A 130 -7.93 11.39 -0.51
CA ARG A 130 -7.05 12.57 -0.39
C ARG A 130 -5.55 12.25 -0.53
N ARG A 131 -5.16 10.98 -0.37
CA ARG A 131 -3.79 10.51 -0.56
C ARG A 131 -3.46 10.12 -2.01
N TYR A 132 -4.44 10.14 -2.92
CA TYR A 132 -4.24 9.80 -4.31
C TYR A 132 -3.68 10.98 -5.13
N GLY A 133 -2.87 10.67 -6.14
CA GLY A 133 -2.39 11.64 -7.13
C GLY A 133 -1.21 12.51 -6.68
N LYS A 134 -0.88 13.51 -7.51
CA LYS A 134 0.29 14.39 -7.34
C LYS A 134 0.14 15.37 -6.17
N ASN A 135 -1.08 15.85 -5.92
CA ASN A 135 -1.39 16.82 -4.86
C ASN A 135 -1.91 16.13 -3.59
N ARG A 136 -1.36 14.94 -3.29
CA ARG A 136 -1.80 14.12 -2.16
C ARG A 136 -1.56 14.82 -0.83
N ILE A 137 -2.54 14.72 0.06
CA ILE A 137 -2.45 15.15 1.45
C ILE A 137 -2.20 13.92 2.32
N LEU A 138 -1.32 14.03 3.32
CA LEU A 138 -1.06 12.98 4.31
C LEU A 138 -2.25 12.82 5.28
N CYS A 139 -3.37 12.32 4.76
CA CYS A 139 -4.54 11.98 5.56
C CYS A 139 -4.34 10.64 6.27
N VAL A 140 -4.71 10.57 7.56
CA VAL A 140 -4.60 9.35 8.38
C VAL A 140 -5.90 9.00 9.10
N ALA A 141 -7.00 9.69 8.80
CA ALA A 141 -8.27 9.59 9.53
C ALA A 141 -8.77 8.15 9.70
N CYS A 142 -8.74 7.34 8.64
CA CYS A 142 -9.18 5.94 8.69
C CYS A 142 -8.26 5.04 9.53
N ARG A 143 -6.96 5.33 9.60
CA ARG A 143 -5.99 4.59 10.43
C ARG A 143 -6.20 4.92 11.90
N GLU A 144 -6.20 6.20 12.25
CA GLU A 144 -6.28 6.66 13.65
C GLU A 144 -7.62 6.29 14.33
N ASN A 145 -8.66 6.03 13.55
CA ASN A 145 -9.98 5.64 14.05
C ASN A 145 -10.29 4.15 13.84
N CYS A 146 -9.29 3.34 13.50
CA CYS A 146 -9.44 1.89 13.39
C CYS A 146 -9.18 1.24 14.74
N PRO A 147 -10.20 0.77 15.48
CA PRO A 147 -10.01 0.25 16.84
C PRO A 147 -9.28 -1.10 16.89
N SER A 148 -9.16 -1.79 15.75
CA SER A 148 -8.54 -3.12 15.67
C SER A 148 -7.19 -3.12 14.96
N ASP A 149 -6.63 -1.94 14.66
CA ASP A 149 -5.39 -1.77 13.89
C ASP A 149 -5.40 -2.53 12.55
N ALA A 150 -6.57 -2.71 11.96
CA ALA A 150 -6.74 -3.34 10.66
C ALA A 150 -6.32 -2.43 9.50
N ILE A 151 -6.30 -1.11 9.69
CA ILE A 151 -5.90 -0.15 8.67
C ILE A 151 -4.51 0.38 8.98
N SER A 152 -3.64 0.32 7.98
CA SER A 152 -2.33 0.96 8.05
C SER A 152 -2.02 1.64 6.72
N PHE A 153 -0.99 2.48 6.73
CA PHE A 153 -0.42 3.02 5.52
C PHE A 153 1.01 2.55 5.39
N LEU A 154 1.36 2.05 4.22
CA LEU A 154 2.74 2.00 3.81
C LEU A 154 3.19 3.44 3.57
N GLU A 155 4.04 3.92 4.47
CA GLU A 155 4.69 5.22 4.30
C GLU A 155 5.93 5.00 3.42
N GLY A 156 6.03 5.83 2.38
CA GLY A 156 7.17 5.88 1.46
C GLY A 156 7.80 7.26 1.52
#